data_AF-A0A2M6WJM8-F1
#
_entry.id   AF-A0A2M6WJM8-F1
#
_cell.length_a   1.000
_cell.length_b   1.000
_cell.length_c   1.000
_cell.angle_alpha   90.00
_cell.angle_beta   90.00
_cell.angle_gamma   90.00
#
_symmetry.space_group_name_H-M   'P 1'
#
loop_
_entity.id
_entity.type
_entity.pdbx_description
1 polymer ?
#
loop_
_entity_poly.entity_id
_entity_poly.type
_entity_poly.pdbx_seq_one_letter_code
_entity_poly.pdbx_strand_id
1 'polypeptide(L)'
;VNADKNLSLLKGDINLSIYEGLLSTAYGQAASGQPLGYFQTSAIDRFLRAKGLSDEIDVFIIDTSPSLGLLNQMILLGADYFVVPMLPDAFSVQGVENLGTIYEKWKMQWRNSAKALSGNTETKLVLPGDPLFIGYIVNSYNVYGKQPIADHRSWMKMIPEKVRSYLSNKHCRNGLVEESWKSPLNIIQDYGRIPAKCQELGVAIFDLDPTLIPENQQGTKENIEKSKEEFTNLSRSILKILTDY
;
A
#
# COMPACT_ATOMS: atom_id res chain seq x y z
N VAL A 1 2.98 21.42 -5.73
CA VAL A 1 3.74 20.73 -4.66
C VAL A 1 5.19 21.12 -4.85
N ASN A 2 5.81 21.77 -3.87
CA ASN A 2 7.27 21.93 -3.85
C ASN A 2 7.87 20.55 -3.56
N ALA A 3 7.95 19.70 -4.58
CA ALA A 3 8.51 18.36 -4.44
C ALA A 3 10.03 18.45 -4.43
N ASP A 4 10.66 17.67 -3.55
CA ASP A 4 12.11 17.45 -3.59
C ASP A 4 12.52 16.95 -4.99
N LYS A 5 13.76 17.21 -5.41
CA LYS A 5 14.29 16.77 -6.72
C LYS A 5 14.22 15.25 -6.89
N ASN A 6 14.20 14.52 -5.78
CA ASN A 6 14.12 13.06 -5.73
C ASN A 6 12.67 12.54 -5.59
N LEU A 7 11.67 13.40 -5.74
CA LEU A 7 10.26 13.03 -5.64
C LEU A 7 9.51 13.44 -6.92
N SER A 8 9.06 12.43 -7.67
CA SER A 8 8.12 12.61 -8.76
C SER A 8 6.72 12.22 -8.32
N LEU A 9 5.71 13.03 -8.68
CA LEU A 9 4.32 12.76 -8.39
C LEU A 9 3.53 12.56 -9.68
N LEU A 10 3.01 11.34 -9.87
CA LEU A 10 2.00 11.05 -10.88
C LEU A 10 0.62 11.23 -10.27
N LYS A 11 -0.10 12.26 -10.72
CA LYS A 11 -1.47 12.52 -10.25
C LYS A 11 -2.42 11.41 -10.71
N GLY A 12 -3.30 10.97 -9.80
CA GLY A 12 -4.43 10.12 -10.15
C GLY A 12 -5.47 10.86 -10.99
N ASP A 13 -6.41 10.10 -11.55
CA ASP A 13 -7.51 10.63 -12.35
C ASP A 13 -8.79 9.83 -12.05
N ILE A 14 -9.93 10.53 -11.92
CA ILE A 14 -11.24 9.90 -11.68
C ILE A 14 -11.65 8.96 -12.81
N ASN A 15 -11.13 9.18 -14.02
CA ASN A 15 -11.38 8.35 -15.20
C ASN A 15 -10.70 6.97 -15.12
N LEU A 16 -9.86 6.70 -14.10
CA LEU A 16 -9.39 5.34 -13.82
C LEU A 16 -10.56 4.38 -13.53
N SER A 17 -11.70 4.88 -13.08
CA SER A 17 -12.94 4.09 -12.96
C SER A 17 -13.47 3.57 -14.30
N ILE A 18 -13.27 4.30 -15.40
CA ILE A 18 -13.63 3.85 -16.76
C ILE A 18 -12.72 2.69 -17.16
N TYR A 19 -11.43 2.80 -16.83
CA TYR A 19 -10.45 1.75 -17.09
C TYR A 19 -10.77 0.46 -16.33
N GLU A 20 -11.29 0.57 -15.10
CA GLU A 20 -11.76 -0.59 -14.33
C GLU A 20 -12.87 -1.37 -15.05
N GLY A 21 -13.79 -0.69 -15.75
CA GLY A 21 -14.78 -1.35 -16.60
C GLY A 21 -14.17 -2.17 -17.73
N LEU A 22 -13.11 -1.64 -18.37
CA LEU A 22 -12.36 -2.35 -19.43
C LEU A 22 -11.61 -3.56 -18.87
N LEU A 23 -11.08 -3.46 -17.65
CA LEU A 23 -10.33 -4.54 -17.00
C LEU A 23 -11.17 -5.81 -16.80
N SER A 24 -12.49 -5.70 -16.64
CA SER A 24 -13.37 -6.86 -16.51
C SER A 24 -13.32 -7.78 -17.73
N THR A 25 -13.45 -7.20 -18.93
CA THR A 25 -13.33 -7.95 -20.18
C THR A 25 -11.89 -8.39 -20.42
N ALA A 26 -10.92 -7.52 -20.17
CA ALA A 26 -9.50 -7.80 -20.37
C ALA A 26 -9.01 -8.98 -19.52
N TYR A 27 -9.45 -9.05 -18.25
CA TYR A 27 -9.09 -10.14 -17.35
C TYR A 27 -9.61 -11.49 -17.87
N GLY A 28 -10.86 -11.56 -18.33
CA GLY A 28 -11.43 -12.78 -18.91
C GLY A 28 -10.70 -13.22 -20.19
N GLN A 29 -10.29 -12.26 -21.03
CA GLN A 29 -9.48 -12.51 -22.21
C GLN A 29 -8.10 -13.07 -21.85
N ALA A 30 -7.40 -12.44 -20.90
CA ALA A 30 -6.09 -12.91 -20.42
C ALA A 30 -6.21 -14.31 -19.80
N ALA A 31 -7.23 -14.53 -18.96
CA ALA A 31 -7.52 -15.83 -18.35
C ALA A 31 -7.89 -16.92 -19.37
N SER A 32 -8.15 -16.55 -20.63
CA SER A 32 -8.42 -17.46 -21.75
C SER A 32 -7.28 -17.50 -22.78
N GLY A 33 -6.10 -16.96 -22.44
CA GLY A 33 -4.93 -16.99 -23.32
C GLY A 33 -4.94 -15.97 -24.47
N GLN A 34 -5.84 -14.98 -24.45
CA GLN A 34 -5.97 -14.02 -25.55
C GLN A 34 -4.96 -12.86 -25.41
N PRO A 35 -4.12 -12.57 -26.44
CA PRO A 35 -3.08 -11.53 -26.38
C PRO A 35 -3.56 -10.14 -25.97
N LEU A 36 -4.75 -9.72 -26.43
CA LEU A 36 -5.31 -8.40 -26.10
C LEU A 36 -5.57 -8.25 -24.60
N GLY A 37 -6.01 -9.32 -23.94
CA GLY A 37 -6.26 -9.33 -22.50
C GLY A 37 -4.98 -9.10 -21.70
N TYR A 38 -3.87 -9.74 -22.09
CA TYR A 38 -2.56 -9.51 -21.47
C TYR A 38 -2.08 -8.08 -21.67
N PHE A 39 -2.22 -7.53 -22.88
CA PHE A 39 -1.82 -6.16 -23.19
C PHE A 39 -2.54 -5.13 -22.30
N GLN A 40 -3.85 -5.32 -22.11
CA GLN A 40 -4.70 -4.45 -21.31
C GLN A 40 -4.43 -4.64 -19.82
N THR A 41 -4.52 -5.86 -19.28
CA THR A 41 -4.29 -6.11 -17.85
C THR A 41 -2.92 -5.63 -17.35
N SER A 42 -1.87 -5.72 -18.17
CA SER A 42 -0.52 -5.27 -17.83
C SER A 42 -0.23 -3.78 -18.07
N ALA A 43 -1.18 -2.99 -18.58
CA ALA A 43 -0.87 -1.64 -19.07
C ALA A 43 -0.25 -0.72 -18.00
N ILE A 44 -0.73 -0.77 -16.75
CA ILE A 44 -0.19 0.04 -15.65
C ILE A 44 1.23 -0.40 -15.29
N ASP A 45 1.45 -1.70 -15.09
CA ASP A 45 2.78 -2.26 -14.81
C ASP A 45 3.79 -1.88 -15.91
N ARG A 46 3.41 -2.05 -17.18
CA ARG A 46 4.28 -1.68 -18.31
C ARG A 46 4.59 -0.20 -18.36
N PHE A 47 3.60 0.64 -18.08
CA PHE A 47 3.80 2.08 -18.02
C PHE A 47 4.80 2.45 -16.91
N LEU A 48 4.62 1.90 -15.71
CA LEU A 48 5.52 2.16 -14.57
C LEU A 48 6.93 1.65 -14.83
N ARG A 49 7.10 0.45 -15.39
CA ARG A 49 8.42 -0.09 -15.76
C ARG A 49 9.12 0.75 -16.82
N ALA A 50 8.39 1.18 -17.85
CA ALA A 50 8.94 2.09 -18.87
C ALA A 50 9.37 3.42 -18.25
N LYS A 51 8.57 3.95 -17.32
CA LYS A 51 8.88 5.16 -16.58
C LYS A 51 10.07 5.02 -15.64
N GLY A 52 10.21 3.89 -14.96
CA GLY A 52 11.36 3.62 -14.11
C GLY A 52 12.66 3.62 -14.87
N LEU A 53 12.65 3.07 -16.10
CA LEU A 53 13.81 3.08 -16.98
C LEU A 53 14.12 4.46 -17.57
N SER A 54 13.10 5.25 -17.96
CA SER A 54 13.32 6.54 -18.62
C SER A 54 13.67 7.66 -17.65
N ASP A 55 13.04 7.65 -16.47
CA ASP A 55 13.12 8.73 -15.49
C ASP A 55 14.00 8.33 -14.28
N GLU A 56 14.71 7.19 -14.37
CA GLU A 56 15.61 6.64 -13.33
C GLU A 56 14.94 6.53 -11.95
N ILE A 57 13.71 5.99 -11.91
CA ILE A 57 12.95 5.83 -10.67
C ILE A 57 13.27 4.48 -10.02
N ASP A 58 13.81 4.53 -8.80
CA ASP A 58 14.15 3.34 -8.02
C ASP A 58 12.93 2.67 -7.38
N VAL A 59 11.98 3.48 -6.90
CA VAL A 59 10.83 3.01 -6.11
C VAL A 59 9.56 3.70 -6.54
N PHE A 60 8.52 2.91 -6.85
CA PHE A 60 7.15 3.40 -7.00
C PHE A 60 6.36 3.13 -5.73
N ILE A 61 5.75 4.18 -5.16
CA ILE A 61 4.72 4.05 -4.13
C ILE A 61 3.37 4.26 -4.82
N ILE A 62 2.53 3.22 -4.81
CA ILE A 62 1.21 3.26 -5.43
C ILE A 62 0.17 3.30 -4.33
N ASP A 63 -0.49 4.44 -4.17
CA ASP A 63 -1.65 4.57 -3.29
C ASP A 63 -2.90 4.01 -3.98
N THR A 64 -3.62 3.14 -3.29
CA THR A 64 -4.79 2.45 -3.83
C THR A 64 -6.05 2.87 -3.08
N SER A 65 -7.18 2.92 -3.79
CA SER A 65 -8.48 3.10 -3.14
C SER A 65 -8.78 1.93 -2.18
N PRO A 66 -9.72 2.07 -1.23
CA PRO A 66 -10.09 0.97 -0.33
C PRO A 66 -10.88 -0.16 -1.02
N SER A 67 -11.12 -0.06 -2.34
CA SER A 67 -11.91 -1.04 -3.07
C SER A 67 -11.16 -2.36 -3.26
N LEU A 68 -11.90 -3.46 -3.37
CA LEU A 68 -11.36 -4.75 -3.82
C LEU A 68 -11.73 -5.01 -5.28
N GLY A 69 -11.66 -3.93 -6.08
CA GLY A 69 -12.00 -3.93 -7.48
C GLY A 69 -10.87 -4.46 -8.39
N LEU A 70 -11.17 -4.60 -9.68
CA LEU A 70 -10.24 -5.15 -10.65
C LEU A 70 -9.02 -4.26 -10.88
N LEU A 71 -9.18 -2.94 -10.76
CA LEU A 71 -8.05 -2.02 -10.87
C LEU A 71 -7.00 -2.30 -9.78
N ASN A 72 -7.44 -2.36 -8.53
CA ASN A 72 -6.58 -2.68 -7.40
C ASN A 72 -6.01 -4.10 -7.50
N GLN A 73 -6.80 -5.06 -7.99
CA GLN A 73 -6.30 -6.41 -8.26
C GLN A 73 -5.14 -6.38 -9.26
N MET A 74 -5.26 -5.67 -10.39
CA MET A 74 -4.18 -5.61 -11.40
C MET A 74 -2.95 -4.87 -10.88
N ILE A 75 -3.14 -3.78 -10.14
CA ILE A 75 -2.04 -3.06 -9.48
C ILE A 75 -1.30 -4.01 -8.54
N LEU A 76 -2.03 -4.71 -7.67
CA LEU A 76 -1.43 -5.62 -6.70
C LEU A 76 -0.72 -6.79 -7.40
N LEU A 77 -1.34 -7.44 -8.39
CA LEU A 77 -0.70 -8.52 -9.15
C LEU A 77 0.54 -8.06 -9.95
N GLY A 78 0.65 -6.77 -10.27
CA GLY A 78 1.81 -6.17 -10.93
C GLY A 78 2.90 -5.69 -9.99
N ALA A 79 2.60 -5.52 -8.69
CA ALA A 79 3.56 -5.02 -7.71
C ALA A 79 4.59 -6.08 -7.31
N ASP A 80 5.73 -5.61 -6.82
CA ASP A 80 6.76 -6.46 -6.21
C ASP A 80 6.48 -6.68 -4.71
N TYR A 81 6.01 -5.63 -4.03
CA TYR A 81 5.73 -5.64 -2.58
C TYR A 81 4.42 -4.95 -2.27
N PHE A 82 3.82 -5.28 -1.13
CA PHE A 82 2.69 -4.52 -0.57
C PHE A 82 2.75 -4.38 0.95
N VAL A 83 2.22 -3.26 1.43
CA VAL A 83 2.09 -2.88 2.85
C VAL A 83 0.63 -2.61 3.14
N VAL A 84 0.16 -2.97 4.33
CA VAL A 84 -1.24 -2.75 4.74
C VAL A 84 -1.31 -1.73 5.89
N PRO A 85 -1.81 -0.51 5.66
CA PRO A 85 -2.13 0.41 6.75
C PRO A 85 -3.40 -0.06 7.48
N MET A 86 -3.40 0.04 8.81
CA MET A 86 -4.52 -0.40 9.66
C MET A 86 -4.81 0.57 10.78
N LEU A 87 -6.07 0.63 11.20
CA LEU A 87 -6.48 1.26 12.43
C LEU A 87 -6.60 0.21 13.55
N PRO A 88 -6.39 0.56 14.82
CA PRO A 88 -6.60 -0.37 15.93
C PRO A 88 -8.10 -0.52 16.25
N ASP A 89 -8.87 -1.07 15.32
CA ASP A 89 -10.32 -1.26 15.43
C ASP A 89 -10.80 -2.61 14.84
N ALA A 90 -12.07 -2.94 15.08
CA ALA A 90 -12.68 -4.19 14.62
C ALA A 90 -12.75 -4.29 13.08
N PHE A 91 -12.92 -3.16 12.38
CA PHE A 91 -13.01 -3.14 10.92
C PHE A 91 -11.69 -3.49 10.27
N SER A 92 -10.56 -3.03 10.81
CA SER A 92 -9.23 -3.36 10.33
C SER A 92 -8.90 -4.83 10.56
N VAL A 93 -9.30 -5.39 11.70
CA VAL A 93 -9.17 -6.84 12.01
C VAL A 93 -9.94 -7.69 10.98
N GLN A 94 -11.17 -7.31 10.64
CA GLN A 94 -11.95 -7.98 9.60
C GLN A 94 -11.37 -7.74 8.19
N GLY A 95 -10.86 -6.52 7.96
CA GLY A 95 -10.27 -6.10 6.70
C GLY A 95 -9.03 -6.93 6.33
N VAL A 96 -8.15 -7.22 7.29
CA VAL A 96 -6.98 -8.09 7.07
C VAL A 96 -7.38 -9.49 6.63
N GLU A 97 -8.39 -10.06 7.29
CA GLU A 97 -8.89 -11.38 6.96
C GLU A 97 -9.48 -11.42 5.55
N ASN A 98 -10.30 -10.42 5.20
CA ASN A 98 -10.87 -10.31 3.87
C ASN A 98 -9.80 -10.10 2.79
N LEU A 99 -8.88 -9.15 3.00
CA LEU A 99 -7.76 -8.86 2.08
C LEU A 99 -6.89 -10.09 1.85
N GLY A 100 -6.45 -10.76 2.91
CA GLY A 100 -5.58 -11.93 2.78
C GLY A 100 -6.26 -13.10 2.05
N THR A 101 -7.56 -13.28 2.27
CA THR A 101 -8.36 -14.32 1.62
C THR A 101 -8.61 -14.02 0.14
N ILE A 102 -9.02 -12.79 -0.18
CA ILE A 102 -9.31 -12.42 -1.56
C ILE A 102 -8.03 -12.33 -2.40
N TYR A 103 -6.93 -11.85 -1.82
CA TYR A 103 -5.65 -11.79 -2.49
C TYR A 103 -5.11 -13.19 -2.84
N GLU A 104 -5.18 -14.15 -1.90
CA GLU A 104 -4.82 -15.55 -2.20
C GLU A 104 -5.64 -16.10 -3.37
N LYS A 105 -6.95 -15.82 -3.39
CA LYS A 105 -7.81 -16.20 -4.51
C LYS A 105 -7.35 -15.56 -5.83
N TRP A 106 -7.07 -14.26 -5.85
CA TRP A 106 -6.61 -13.56 -7.06
C TRP A 106 -5.29 -14.12 -7.59
N LYS A 107 -4.30 -14.34 -6.71
CA LYS A 107 -3.02 -14.96 -7.06
C LYS A 107 -3.22 -16.34 -7.69
N MET A 108 -4.01 -17.19 -7.04
CA MET A 108 -4.28 -18.55 -7.50
C MET A 108 -5.02 -18.56 -8.84
N GLN A 109 -6.02 -17.70 -9.00
CA GLN A 109 -6.77 -17.58 -10.26
C GLN A 109 -5.86 -17.09 -11.39
N TRP A 110 -5.07 -16.05 -11.16
CA TRP A 110 -4.15 -15.52 -12.17
C TRP A 110 -3.10 -16.56 -12.58
N ARG A 111 -2.51 -17.24 -11.59
CA ARG A 111 -1.51 -18.29 -11.82
C ARG A 111 -2.08 -19.44 -12.66
N ASN A 112 -3.27 -19.93 -12.30
CA ASN A 112 -3.86 -21.12 -12.91
C ASN A 112 -4.56 -20.82 -14.25
N SER A 113 -4.74 -19.55 -14.62
CA SER A 113 -5.37 -19.13 -15.88
C SER A 113 -4.41 -18.32 -16.75
N ALA A 114 -4.39 -17.00 -16.60
CA ALA A 114 -3.62 -16.09 -17.44
C ALA A 114 -2.12 -16.45 -17.48
N LYS A 115 -1.49 -16.75 -16.35
CA LYS A 115 -0.07 -17.12 -16.34
C LYS A 115 0.16 -18.48 -17.02
N ALA A 116 -0.66 -19.48 -16.69
CA ALA A 116 -0.57 -20.82 -17.27
C ALA A 116 -0.84 -20.86 -18.79
N LEU A 117 -1.74 -20.01 -19.28
CA LEU A 117 -2.14 -19.94 -20.69
C LEU A 117 -1.35 -18.90 -21.50
N SER A 118 -0.31 -18.29 -20.91
CA SER A 118 0.46 -17.23 -21.57
C SER A 118 1.19 -17.69 -22.83
N GLY A 119 1.57 -18.97 -22.92
CA GLY A 119 2.21 -19.53 -24.11
C GLY A 119 3.43 -18.71 -24.55
N ASN A 120 3.40 -18.19 -25.78
CA ASN A 120 4.46 -17.34 -26.35
C ASN A 120 4.27 -15.84 -26.11
N THR A 121 3.32 -15.45 -25.23
CA THR A 121 3.10 -14.04 -24.87
C THR A 121 4.38 -13.47 -24.25
N GLU A 122 4.79 -12.28 -24.70
CA GLU A 122 5.97 -11.60 -24.15
C GLU A 122 5.86 -11.44 -22.63
N THR A 123 6.92 -11.79 -21.89
CA THR A 123 6.89 -11.83 -20.42
C THR A 123 6.45 -10.51 -19.78
N LYS A 124 6.84 -9.36 -20.36
CA LYS A 124 6.43 -8.03 -19.89
C LYS A 124 4.91 -7.75 -20.00
N LEU A 125 4.16 -8.56 -20.75
CA LEU A 125 2.71 -8.45 -20.87
C LEU A 125 1.98 -9.31 -19.83
N VAL A 126 2.69 -10.18 -19.11
CA VAL A 126 2.13 -11.11 -18.14
C VAL A 126 2.52 -10.65 -16.74
N LEU A 127 1.55 -10.20 -15.96
CA LEU A 127 1.80 -9.76 -14.59
C LEU A 127 2.45 -10.87 -13.74
N PRO A 128 3.44 -10.55 -12.88
CA PRO A 128 4.12 -11.54 -12.03
C PRO A 128 3.14 -12.31 -11.14
N GLY A 129 2.19 -11.61 -10.52
CA GLY A 129 1.04 -12.14 -9.80
C GLY A 129 1.32 -12.66 -8.39
N ASP A 130 2.46 -12.33 -7.78
CA ASP A 130 2.81 -12.79 -6.43
C ASP A 130 3.61 -11.72 -5.66
N PRO A 131 3.05 -10.50 -5.45
CA PRO A 131 3.69 -9.48 -4.62
C PRO A 131 3.91 -9.99 -3.19
N LEU A 132 5.05 -9.59 -2.62
CA LEU A 132 5.47 -9.96 -1.27
C LEU A 132 4.82 -9.03 -0.24
N PHE A 133 4.17 -9.59 0.77
CA PHE A 133 3.75 -8.84 1.94
C PHE A 133 4.97 -8.48 2.79
N ILE A 134 5.22 -7.19 3.00
CA ILE A 134 6.41 -6.74 3.76
C ILE A 134 6.10 -6.25 5.17
N GLY A 135 4.81 -6.10 5.51
CA GLY A 135 4.39 -5.71 6.84
C GLY A 135 3.21 -4.77 6.84
N TYR A 136 2.90 -4.25 8.01
CA TYR A 136 1.75 -3.39 8.24
C TYR A 136 2.12 -2.14 9.02
N ILE A 137 1.28 -1.11 8.91
CA ILE A 137 1.42 0.15 9.63
C ILE A 137 0.19 0.31 10.53
N VAL A 138 0.38 0.75 11.78
CA VAL A 138 -0.74 1.09 12.65
C VAL A 138 -0.92 2.61 12.66
N ASN A 139 -2.04 3.09 12.12
CA ASN A 139 -2.42 4.49 12.03
C ASN A 139 -3.39 4.91 13.14
N SER A 140 -3.50 6.22 13.33
CA SER A 140 -4.48 6.91 14.20
C SER A 140 -4.55 6.36 15.61
N TYR A 141 -3.38 6.11 16.18
CA TYR A 141 -3.24 5.77 17.57
C TYR A 141 -3.57 6.99 18.43
N ASN A 142 -4.73 7.00 19.09
CA ASN A 142 -5.20 8.12 19.90
C ASN A 142 -4.43 8.16 21.24
N VAL A 143 -3.56 9.17 21.41
CA VAL A 143 -2.60 9.29 22.54
C VAL A 143 -3.07 10.26 23.61
N TYR A 144 -4.36 10.30 23.93
CA TYR A 144 -4.80 11.01 25.14
C TYR A 144 -4.35 10.22 26.37
N GLY A 145 -3.13 10.53 26.86
CA GLY A 145 -2.61 10.09 28.17
C GLY A 145 -1.39 9.15 28.16
N LYS A 146 -0.61 9.04 27.07
CA LYS A 146 0.53 8.10 26.95
C LYS A 146 0.15 6.60 27.01
N GLN A 147 -1.13 6.28 26.86
CA GLN A 147 -1.62 4.91 26.68
C GLN A 147 -2.74 4.89 25.65
N PRO A 148 -2.89 3.79 24.88
CA PRO A 148 -4.02 3.63 23.98
C PRO A 148 -5.30 3.59 24.84
N ILE A 149 -6.38 4.23 24.40
CA ILE A 149 -7.71 4.05 25.01
C ILE A 149 -7.96 2.53 25.12
N ALA A 150 -8.52 2.06 26.23
CA ALA A 150 -8.59 0.63 26.56
C ALA A 150 -9.11 -0.25 25.41
N ASP A 151 -10.03 0.30 24.60
CA ASP A 151 -10.59 -0.36 23.43
C ASP A 151 -9.57 -0.58 22.30
N HIS A 152 -8.59 0.30 22.09
CA HIS A 152 -7.55 0.11 21.08
C HIS A 152 -6.50 -0.93 21.49
N ARG A 153 -6.25 -1.11 22.80
CA ARG A 153 -5.27 -2.10 23.29
C ARG A 153 -5.62 -3.52 22.94
N SER A 154 -6.90 -3.89 23.06
CA SER A 154 -7.36 -5.23 22.72
C SER A 154 -7.15 -5.51 21.23
N TRP A 155 -7.51 -4.56 20.37
CA TRP A 155 -7.29 -4.68 18.92
C TRP A 155 -5.81 -4.74 18.55
N MET A 156 -4.95 -3.93 19.16
CA MET A 156 -3.50 -4.00 18.94
C MET A 156 -2.89 -5.35 19.31
N LYS A 157 -3.48 -6.09 20.27
CA LYS A 157 -3.07 -7.46 20.59
C LYS A 157 -3.60 -8.49 19.58
N MET A 158 -4.72 -8.21 18.92
CA MET A 158 -5.35 -9.13 17.97
C MET A 158 -4.81 -8.98 16.54
N ILE A 159 -4.45 -7.76 16.14
CA ILE A 159 -3.96 -7.45 14.78
C ILE A 159 -2.77 -8.33 14.38
N PRO A 160 -1.68 -8.48 15.17
CA PRO A 160 -0.53 -9.30 14.82
C PRO A 160 -0.90 -10.74 14.43
N GLU A 161 -1.80 -11.37 15.18
CA GLU A 161 -2.22 -12.75 14.96
C GLU A 161 -3.05 -12.91 13.67
N LYS A 162 -3.88 -11.91 13.35
CA LYS A 162 -4.60 -11.87 12.07
C LYS A 162 -3.65 -11.61 10.90
N VAL A 163 -2.73 -10.67 11.03
CA VAL A 163 -1.69 -10.44 10.02
C VAL A 163 -0.88 -11.70 9.78
N ARG A 164 -0.47 -12.41 10.84
CA ARG A 164 0.25 -13.69 10.74
C ARG A 164 -0.52 -14.69 9.89
N SER A 165 -1.79 -14.89 10.22
CA SER A 165 -2.61 -15.97 9.66
C SER A 165 -3.05 -15.70 8.21
N TYR A 166 -3.38 -14.45 7.88
CA TYR A 166 -3.99 -14.11 6.59
C TYR A 166 -3.04 -13.44 5.61
N LEU A 167 -1.98 -12.78 6.10
CA LEU A 167 -1.03 -12.07 5.26
C LEU A 167 0.35 -12.74 5.30
N SER A 168 1.04 -12.65 6.42
CA SER A 168 2.45 -13.02 6.51
C SER A 168 2.73 -14.49 6.16
N ASN A 169 2.05 -15.46 6.79
CA ASN A 169 2.32 -16.88 6.51
C ASN A 169 2.01 -17.31 5.06
N LYS A 170 1.16 -16.56 4.34
CA LYS A 170 0.68 -16.91 2.99
C LYS A 170 1.40 -16.14 1.89
N HIS A 171 1.79 -14.91 2.19
CA HIS A 171 2.21 -13.91 1.22
C HIS A 171 3.57 -13.30 1.52
N CYS A 172 4.26 -13.78 2.55
CA CYS A 172 5.64 -13.44 2.86
C CYS A 172 6.55 -14.66 2.64
N ARG A 173 7.87 -14.47 2.72
CA ARG A 173 8.87 -15.51 2.49
C ARG A 173 10.08 -15.34 3.41
N ASN A 174 10.80 -16.43 3.65
CA ASN A 174 12.08 -16.46 4.40
C ASN A 174 11.95 -15.81 5.80
N GLY A 175 13.01 -15.14 6.27
CA GLY A 175 13.05 -14.49 7.59
C GLY A 175 12.04 -13.34 7.76
N LEU A 176 11.49 -12.82 6.67
CA LEU A 176 10.50 -11.74 6.71
C LEU A 176 9.13 -12.24 7.19
N VAL A 177 8.83 -13.55 7.10
CA VAL A 177 7.56 -14.11 7.61
C VAL A 177 7.43 -13.73 9.08
N GLU A 178 8.41 -14.06 9.92
CA GLU A 178 8.29 -13.82 11.35
C GLU A 178 8.22 -12.31 11.71
N GLU A 179 9.06 -11.49 11.08
CA GLU A 179 9.14 -10.06 11.38
C GLU A 179 7.93 -9.26 10.86
N SER A 180 7.34 -9.64 9.73
CA SER A 180 6.25 -8.90 9.07
C SER A 180 4.92 -8.89 9.82
N TRP A 181 4.71 -9.80 10.79
CA TRP A 181 3.50 -9.83 11.62
C TRP A 181 3.74 -9.52 13.09
N LYS A 182 4.94 -9.80 13.62
CA LYS A 182 5.25 -9.62 15.05
C LYS A 182 5.18 -8.18 15.50
N SER A 183 5.61 -7.25 14.65
CA SER A 183 5.64 -5.83 14.94
C SER A 183 5.28 -5.03 13.70
N PRO A 184 4.56 -3.90 13.86
CA PRO A 184 4.30 -3.03 12.72
C PRO A 184 5.61 -2.41 12.22
N LEU A 185 5.64 -2.08 10.93
CA LEU A 185 6.74 -1.33 10.30
C LEU A 185 6.95 0.02 10.98
N ASN A 186 5.85 0.66 11.36
CA ASN A 186 5.82 1.75 12.32
C ASN A 186 4.41 1.98 12.87
N ILE A 187 4.31 2.76 13.95
CA ILE A 187 3.05 3.30 14.48
C ILE A 187 3.02 4.79 14.17
N ILE A 188 1.99 5.23 13.47
CA ILE A 188 1.76 6.64 13.12
C ILE A 188 0.59 7.13 13.98
N GLN A 189 0.83 8.18 14.78
CA GLN A 189 -0.23 8.74 15.63
C GLN A 189 -1.30 9.48 14.81
N ASP A 190 -2.42 9.79 15.47
CA ASP A 190 -3.40 10.71 14.89
C ASP A 190 -2.90 12.15 14.97
N TYR A 191 -2.67 12.77 13.80
CA TYR A 191 -2.29 14.18 13.66
C TYR A 191 -3.49 15.13 13.58
N GLY A 192 -4.72 14.62 13.73
CA GLY A 192 -5.94 15.41 13.76
C GLY A 192 -6.15 16.20 12.46
N ARG A 193 -6.23 17.53 12.58
CA ARG A 193 -6.49 18.43 11.43
C ARG A 193 -5.25 18.79 10.61
N ILE A 194 -4.05 18.44 11.08
CA ILE A 194 -2.79 18.79 10.39
C ILE A 194 -2.77 18.23 8.95
N PRO A 195 -3.09 16.94 8.69
CA PRO A 195 -3.05 16.39 7.34
C PRO A 195 -4.00 17.08 6.36
N ALA A 196 -5.22 17.44 6.80
CA ALA A 196 -6.17 18.19 5.97
C ALA A 196 -5.60 19.56 5.58
N LYS A 197 -4.94 20.24 6.51
CA LYS A 197 -4.30 21.53 6.22
C LYS A 197 -3.11 21.39 5.25
N CYS A 198 -2.34 20.33 5.39
CA CYS A 198 -1.23 20.00 4.49
C CYS A 198 -1.73 19.75 3.07
N GLN A 199 -2.88 19.07 2.92
CA GLN A 199 -3.51 18.83 1.62
C GLN A 199 -3.96 20.13 0.94
N GLU A 200 -4.55 21.07 1.70
CA GLU A 200 -4.93 22.39 1.17
C GLU A 200 -3.72 23.18 0.65
N LEU A 201 -2.60 23.10 1.36
CA LEU A 201 -1.39 23.87 1.08
C LEU A 201 -0.42 23.15 0.13
N GLY A 202 -0.62 21.85 -0.11
CA GLY A 202 0.26 21.03 -0.94
C GLY A 202 1.67 20.87 -0.38
N VAL A 203 1.80 20.74 0.94
CA VAL A 203 3.06 20.55 1.68
C VAL A 203 3.05 19.22 2.44
N ALA A 204 4.23 18.66 2.73
CA ALA A 204 4.32 17.50 3.61
C ALA A 204 3.99 17.90 5.05
N ILE A 205 3.55 16.94 5.87
CA ILE A 205 3.15 17.19 7.26
C ILE A 205 4.27 17.79 8.12
N PHE A 206 5.51 17.35 7.90
CA PHE A 206 6.69 17.84 8.59
C PHE A 206 7.25 19.15 8.03
N ASP A 207 6.72 19.62 6.89
CA ASP A 207 7.08 20.90 6.26
C ASP A 207 6.02 22.00 6.52
N LEU A 208 4.94 21.66 7.24
CA LEU A 208 3.89 22.62 7.55
C LEU A 208 4.42 23.72 8.48
N ASP A 209 4.15 24.98 8.12
CA ASP A 209 4.37 26.09 9.03
C ASP A 209 3.36 26.03 10.19
N PRO A 210 3.81 25.83 11.45
CA PRO A 210 2.92 25.69 12.60
C PRO A 210 2.04 26.92 12.84
N THR A 211 2.43 28.10 12.35
CA THR A 211 1.64 29.34 12.50
C THR A 211 0.36 29.35 11.66
N LEU A 212 0.25 28.45 10.67
CA LEU A 212 -0.93 28.33 9.80
C LEU A 212 -2.05 27.47 10.40
N ILE A 213 -1.84 26.90 11.59
CA ILE A 213 -2.83 26.15 12.34
C ILE A 213 -3.31 27.00 13.52
N PRO A 214 -4.63 27.15 13.72
CA PRO A 214 -5.14 27.91 14.87
C PRO A 214 -4.61 27.35 16.21
N GLU A 215 -4.29 28.24 17.16
CA GLU A 215 -3.71 27.92 18.48
C GLU A 215 -4.54 26.94 19.34
N ASN A 216 -5.76 26.60 18.92
CA ASN A 216 -6.63 25.65 19.62
C ASN A 216 -6.17 24.19 19.54
N GLN A 217 -5.15 23.87 18.72
CA GLN A 217 -4.44 22.60 18.79
C GLN A 217 -3.15 22.75 19.64
N GLN A 218 -3.25 22.37 20.90
CA GLN A 218 -2.08 22.27 21.78
C GLN A 218 -1.12 21.22 21.21
N GLY A 219 0.18 21.54 21.10
CA GLY A 219 1.21 20.59 20.65
C GLY A 219 1.44 20.52 19.13
N THR A 220 0.95 21.48 18.34
CA THR A 220 1.09 21.45 16.86
C THR A 220 2.55 21.35 16.41
N LYS A 221 3.45 22.11 17.03
CA LYS A 221 4.87 22.08 16.66
C LYS A 221 5.51 20.74 17.01
N GLU A 222 5.25 20.23 18.21
CA GLU A 222 5.73 18.93 18.69
C GLU A 222 5.19 17.79 17.80
N ASN A 223 3.95 17.90 17.33
CA ASN A 223 3.35 16.95 16.40
C ASN A 223 4.01 17.01 15.01
N ILE A 224 4.31 18.20 14.48
CA ILE A 224 5.03 18.34 13.21
C ILE A 224 6.43 17.71 13.32
N GLU A 225 7.17 17.97 14.40
CA GLU A 225 8.48 17.36 14.66
C GLU A 225 8.39 15.83 14.80
N LYS A 226 7.41 15.34 15.57
CA LYS A 226 7.16 13.90 15.76
C LYS A 226 6.76 13.21 14.46
N SER A 227 6.01 13.89 13.59
CA SER A 227 5.67 13.35 12.26
C SER A 227 6.90 13.08 11.42
N LYS A 228 7.89 13.97 11.48
CA LYS A 228 9.16 13.78 10.77
C LYS A 228 9.88 12.52 11.27
N GLU A 229 9.93 12.32 12.58
CA GLU A 229 10.53 11.12 13.18
C GLU A 229 9.79 9.84 12.76
N GLU A 230 8.46 9.82 12.90
CA GLU A 230 7.63 8.67 12.57
C GLU A 230 7.73 8.30 11.07
N PHE A 231 7.61 9.26 10.16
CA PHE A 231 7.74 8.96 8.72
C PHE A 231 9.17 8.56 8.34
N THR A 232 10.20 9.16 8.95
CA THR A 232 11.60 8.76 8.73
C THR A 232 11.86 7.32 9.15
N ASN A 233 11.35 6.91 10.32
CA ASN A 233 11.50 5.55 10.82
C ASN A 233 10.74 4.55 9.93
N LEU A 234 9.54 4.89 9.49
CA LEU A 234 8.77 4.07 8.55
C LEU A 234 9.53 3.87 7.23
N SER A 235 10.04 4.95 6.63
CA SER A 235 10.83 4.88 5.40
C SER A 235 12.07 4.00 5.58
N ARG A 236 12.78 4.12 6.71
CA ARG A 236 13.96 3.30 7.01
C ARG A 236 13.60 1.82 7.12
N SER A 237 12.49 1.48 7.79
CA SER A 237 12.02 0.10 7.90
C SER A 237 11.70 -0.51 6.54
N ILE A 238 11.01 0.24 5.67
CA ILE A 238 10.67 -0.21 4.32
C ILE A 238 11.94 -0.39 3.47
N LEU A 239 12.81 0.63 3.42
CA LEU A 239 14.04 0.58 2.61
C LEU A 239 14.97 -0.56 3.01
N LYS A 240 15.06 -0.87 4.31
CA LYS A 240 15.81 -2.03 4.79
C LYS A 240 15.28 -3.32 4.16
N ILE A 241 13.97 -3.52 4.17
CA ILE A 241 13.35 -4.72 3.59
C ILE A 241 13.60 -4.78 2.08
N LEU A 242 13.41 -3.67 1.36
CA LEU A 242 13.66 -3.61 -0.09
C LEU A 242 15.12 -3.87 -0.48
N THR A 243 16.06 -3.65 0.44
CA THR A 243 17.49 -3.94 0.22
C THR A 243 17.82 -5.41 0.50
N ASP A 244 17.13 -6.02 1.45
CA ASP A 244 17.40 -7.38 1.93
C ASP A 244 16.67 -8.47 1.11
N TYR A 245 15.61 -8.12 0.38
CA TYR A 245 14.70 -9.05 -0.32
C TYR A 245 14.37 -8.59 -1.73
#